data_AF-A0A972WGD3-F1
#
_entry.id   AF-A0A972WGD3-F1
#
_cell.length_a   1.000
_cell.length_b   1.000
_cell.length_c   1.000
_cell.angle_alpha   90.00
_cell.angle_beta   90.00
_cell.angle_gamma   90.00
#
_symmetry.space_group_name_H-M   'P 1'
#
loop_
_entity.id
_entity.type
_entity.pdbx_description
1 polymer ?
#
loop_
_entity_poly.entity_id
_entity_poly.type
_entity_poly.pdbx_seq_one_letter_code
_entity_poly.pdbx_strand_id
1 'polypeptide(L)'
;RGPKPPFALMLPEFRRPNLQTVMFQLLGRVKVFLHRAGTVIFTVAVIVWALAYYPRSEIIGPEVEKQRQVAEYSLSGTELAAEYQHIDNVASAAQLEQSWLGRAGKTIEPLFKPLGWDWRVSAAVIAGFPAREVVIAVLGTVYAVGDEADVGTLSSRLKASTWADGSKVFTLPMVIGLLIFYACCLQCAATLAVIRRETNSWRWPIFAWVYMTTIGYVGALLAFQLGSA
;
A
#
# COMPACT_ATOMS: atom_id res chain seq x y z
N ARG A 1 -21.65 -29.49 -60.13
CA ARG A 1 -21.06 -28.81 -58.95
C ARG A 1 -20.98 -27.33 -59.31
N GLY A 2 -21.86 -26.48 -58.76
CA GLY A 2 -21.84 -25.04 -59.01
C GLY A 2 -20.68 -24.35 -58.27
N PRO A 3 -20.28 -23.13 -58.70
CA PRO A 3 -19.19 -22.39 -58.06
C PRO A 3 -19.55 -22.03 -56.61
N LYS A 4 -18.60 -22.24 -55.69
CA LYS A 4 -18.77 -21.93 -54.26
C LYS A 4 -18.77 -20.41 -54.08
N PRO A 5 -19.71 -19.83 -53.31
CA PRO A 5 -19.74 -18.39 -53.09
C PRO A 5 -18.48 -17.95 -52.32
N PRO A 6 -17.92 -16.77 -52.62
CA PRO A 6 -16.74 -16.27 -51.94
C PRO A 6 -17.09 -15.88 -50.51
N PHE A 7 -16.40 -16.46 -49.53
CA PHE A 7 -16.54 -16.10 -48.12
C PHE A 7 -15.80 -14.77 -47.87
N ALA A 8 -16.51 -13.66 -48.07
CA ALA A 8 -16.00 -12.34 -47.74
C ALA A 8 -16.25 -12.09 -46.24
N LEU A 9 -15.17 -12.06 -45.44
CA LEU A 9 -15.23 -11.62 -44.06
C LEU A 9 -15.29 -10.08 -44.05
N MET A 10 -16.47 -9.51 -44.31
CA MET A 10 -16.66 -8.06 -44.22
C MET A 10 -16.61 -7.65 -42.74
N LEU A 11 -15.66 -6.76 -42.41
CA LEU A 11 -15.63 -6.13 -41.10
C LEU A 11 -16.94 -5.34 -40.91
N PRO A 12 -17.61 -5.45 -39.75
CA PRO A 12 -18.86 -4.76 -39.50
C PRO A 12 -18.67 -3.24 -39.62
N GLU A 13 -19.71 -2.55 -40.08
CA GLU A 13 -19.72 -1.08 -40.11
C GLU A 13 -19.49 -0.51 -38.71
N PHE A 14 -18.45 0.32 -38.59
CA PHE A 14 -18.12 1.02 -37.36
C PHE A 14 -19.18 2.07 -37.04
N ARG A 15 -20.16 1.71 -36.21
CA ARG A 15 -21.16 2.65 -35.67
C ARG A 15 -20.57 3.43 -34.51
N ARG A 16 -20.62 4.77 -34.60
CA ARG A 16 -20.22 5.63 -33.48
C ARG A 16 -21.14 5.39 -32.29
N PRO A 17 -20.61 5.22 -31.07
CA PRO A 17 -21.43 4.98 -29.90
C PRO A 17 -22.28 6.21 -29.59
N ASN A 18 -23.55 5.99 -29.22
CA ASN A 18 -24.38 7.06 -28.69
C ASN A 18 -23.86 7.42 -27.29
N LEU A 19 -23.28 8.62 -27.16
CA LEU A 19 -22.66 9.11 -25.92
C LEU A 19 -23.62 9.07 -24.73
N GLN A 20 -24.91 9.34 -24.95
CA GLN A 20 -25.91 9.33 -23.88
C GLN A 20 -26.14 7.91 -23.35
N THR A 21 -26.24 6.92 -24.25
CA THR A 21 -26.42 5.52 -23.88
C THR A 21 -25.19 4.99 -23.15
N VAL A 22 -23.99 5.31 -23.65
CA VAL A 22 -22.74 4.94 -22.98
C VAL A 22 -22.68 5.56 -21.58
N MET A 23 -22.99 6.85 -21.43
CA MET A 23 -23.00 7.52 -20.14
C MET A 23 -23.98 6.85 -19.16
N PHE A 24 -25.21 6.54 -19.58
CA PHE A 24 -26.21 5.92 -18.72
C PHE A 24 -25.78 4.52 -18.26
N GLN A 25 -25.16 3.74 -19.17
CA GLN A 25 -24.62 2.42 -18.84
C GLN A 25 -23.42 2.52 -17.89
N LEU A 26 -22.50 3.47 -18.13
CA LEU A 26 -21.35 3.70 -17.25
C LEU A 26 -21.81 4.10 -15.84
N LEU A 27 -22.75 5.03 -15.72
CA LEU A 27 -23.29 5.45 -14.41
C LEU A 27 -23.93 4.27 -13.66
N GLY A 28 -24.66 3.40 -14.36
CA GLY A 28 -25.19 2.17 -13.78
C GLY A 28 -24.09 1.24 -13.25
N ARG A 29 -23.01 1.05 -14.02
CA ARG A 29 -21.86 0.22 -13.61
C ARG A 29 -21.11 0.82 -12.43
N VAL A 30 -20.90 2.15 -12.42
CA VAL A 30 -20.28 2.88 -11.31
C VAL A 30 -21.08 2.71 -10.04
N LYS A 31 -22.42 2.86 -10.09
CA LYS A 31 -23.29 2.67 -8.92
C LYS A 31 -23.18 1.25 -8.35
N VAL A 32 -23.18 0.24 -9.21
CA VAL A 32 -22.99 -1.16 -8.80
C VAL A 32 -21.63 -1.38 -8.16
N PHE A 33 -20.57 -0.80 -8.74
CA PHE A 33 -19.22 -0.88 -8.19
C PHE A 33 -19.13 -0.22 -6.80
N LEU A 34 -19.67 0.99 -6.64
CA LEU A 34 -19.65 1.74 -5.37
C LEU A 34 -20.33 0.93 -4.25
N HIS A 35 -21.48 0.33 -4.53
CA HIS A 35 -22.21 -0.42 -3.51
C HIS A 35 -21.59 -1.80 -3.22
N ARG A 36 -21.03 -2.49 -4.22
CA ARG A 36 -20.52 -3.86 -4.06
C ARG A 36 -19.05 -3.91 -3.61
N ALA A 37 -18.18 -3.17 -4.28
CA ALA A 37 -16.75 -3.13 -3.98
C ALA A 37 -16.42 -2.00 -3.00
N GLY A 38 -17.03 -0.83 -3.17
CA GLY A 38 -16.76 0.35 -2.33
C GLY A 38 -17.07 0.12 -0.85
N THR A 39 -18.14 -0.59 -0.52
CA THR A 39 -18.47 -0.94 0.89
C THR A 39 -17.39 -1.79 1.55
N VAL A 40 -16.83 -2.76 0.82
CA VAL A 40 -15.72 -3.61 1.30
C VAL A 40 -14.46 -2.78 1.48
N ILE A 41 -14.09 -1.97 0.47
CA ILE A 41 -12.90 -1.12 0.51
C ILE A 41 -12.98 -0.15 1.69
N PHE A 42 -14.11 0.53 1.86
CA PHE A 42 -14.34 1.47 2.97
C PHE A 42 -14.23 0.78 4.33
N THR A 43 -14.86 -0.38 4.50
CA THR A 43 -14.79 -1.13 5.76
C THR A 43 -13.35 -1.51 6.12
N VAL A 44 -12.59 -2.04 5.16
CA VAL A 44 -11.19 -2.43 5.37
C VAL A 44 -10.30 -1.21 5.58
N ALA A 45 -10.56 -0.08 4.90
CA ALA A 45 -9.84 1.18 5.12
C ALA A 45 -10.07 1.74 6.53
N VAL A 46 -11.30 1.70 7.05
CA VAL A 46 -11.61 2.11 8.43
C VAL A 46 -10.88 1.21 9.44
N ILE A 47 -10.82 -0.10 9.19
CA ILE A 47 -10.07 -1.04 10.04
C ILE A 47 -8.57 -0.70 10.02
N VAL A 48 -7.97 -0.52 8.85
CA VAL A 48 -6.54 -0.18 8.73
C VAL A 48 -6.25 1.17 9.38
N TRP A 49 -7.12 2.17 9.20
CA TRP A 49 -7.01 3.45 9.89
C TRP A 49 -7.07 3.28 11.41
N ALA A 50 -8.01 2.48 11.93
CA ALA A 50 -8.10 2.20 13.36
C ALA A 50 -6.84 1.50 13.89
N LEU A 51 -6.28 0.56 13.13
CA LEU A 51 -5.03 -0.13 13.47
C LEU A 51 -3.82 0.82 13.45
N ALA A 52 -3.78 1.78 12.54
CA ALA A 52 -2.72 2.78 12.45
C ALA A 52 -2.86 3.87 13.52
N TYR A 53 -4.08 4.20 13.93
CA TYR A 53 -4.35 5.26 14.90
C TYR A 53 -4.26 4.77 16.34
N TYR A 54 -4.77 3.58 16.65
CA TYR A 54 -4.80 3.04 18.01
C TYR A 54 -3.67 2.04 18.27
N PRO A 55 -3.14 1.98 19.51
CA PRO A 55 -3.41 2.86 20.65
C PRO A 55 -2.71 4.22 20.51
N ARG A 56 -3.36 5.28 20.99
CA ARG A 56 -2.75 6.61 21.10
C ARG A 56 -1.97 6.68 22.40
N SER A 57 -0.66 6.91 22.34
CA SER A 57 0.12 7.03 23.57
C SER A 57 -0.06 8.42 24.16
N GLU A 58 -0.38 8.45 25.45
CA GLU A 58 -0.59 9.71 26.20
C GLU A 58 0.70 10.52 26.38
N ILE A 59 1.85 9.89 26.14
CA ILE A 59 3.20 10.46 26.35
C ILE A 59 3.63 11.34 25.16
N ILE A 60 3.23 11.01 23.92
CA ILE A 60 3.70 11.72 22.72
C ILE A 60 3.12 13.14 22.65
N GLY A 61 1.83 13.33 22.99
CA GLY A 61 1.16 14.63 22.90
C GLY A 61 1.85 15.75 23.69
N PRO A 62 2.13 15.56 24.99
CA PRO A 62 2.82 16.56 25.81
C PRO A 62 4.26 16.83 25.38
N GLU A 63 4.97 15.83 24.84
CA GLU A 63 6.36 15.99 24.41
C GLU A 63 6.48 16.80 23.12
N VAL A 64 5.57 16.56 22.16
CA VAL A 64 5.46 17.34 20.93
C VAL A 64 5.16 18.80 21.24
N GLU A 65 4.27 19.06 22.19
CA GLU A 65 3.94 20.42 22.60
C GLU A 65 5.15 21.16 23.20
N LYS A 66 5.95 20.47 24.03
CA LYS A 66 7.20 21.05 24.56
C LYS A 66 8.20 21.36 23.44
N GLN A 67 8.36 20.45 22.48
CA GLN A 67 9.28 20.66 21.35
C GLN A 67 8.85 21.83 20.48
N ARG A 68 7.53 21.98 20.25
CA ARG A 68 6.97 23.14 19.55
C ARG A 68 7.25 24.43 20.29
N GLN A 69 7.02 24.48 21.60
CA GLN A 69 7.32 25.66 22.42
C GLN A 69 8.81 26.05 22.39
N VAL A 70 9.72 25.06 22.40
CA VAL A 70 11.17 25.32 22.23
C VAL A 70 11.49 25.89 20.85
N ALA A 71 10.83 25.39 19.81
CA ALA A 71 11.00 25.89 18.44
C ALA A 71 10.46 27.32 18.27
N GLU A 72 9.32 27.67 18.88
CA GLU A 72 8.78 29.04 18.87
C GLU A 72 9.71 30.05 19.54
N TYR A 73 10.41 29.64 20.59
CA TYR A 73 11.36 30.51 21.25
C TYR A 73 12.64 30.75 20.42
N SER A 74 13.01 29.78 19.57
CA SER A 74 14.31 29.77 18.88
C SER A 74 14.25 30.23 17.42
N LEU A 75 13.11 30.06 16.74
CA LEU A 75 12.97 30.24 15.29
C LEU A 75 11.78 31.17 14.96
N SER A 76 11.82 31.78 13.77
CA SER A 76 10.72 32.64 13.30
C SER A 76 10.48 32.52 11.79
N GLY A 77 9.26 32.82 11.35
CA GLY A 77 8.88 32.83 9.93
C GLY A 77 8.87 31.45 9.28
N THR A 78 9.52 31.32 8.12
CA THR A 78 9.50 30.09 7.31
C THR A 78 10.28 28.93 7.93
N GLU A 79 11.28 29.22 8.76
CA GLU A 79 12.09 28.21 9.46
C GLU A 79 11.30 27.55 10.59
N LEU A 80 10.46 28.32 11.29
CA LEU A 80 9.54 27.78 12.30
C LEU A 80 8.52 26.82 11.67
N ALA A 81 7.97 27.18 10.51
CA ALA A 81 7.02 26.31 9.80
C ALA A 81 7.67 24.99 9.36
N ALA A 82 8.92 25.02 8.90
CA ALA A 82 9.67 23.83 8.53
C ALA A 82 9.99 22.95 9.75
N GLU A 83 10.34 23.55 10.88
CA GLU A 83 10.61 22.82 12.12
C GLU A 83 9.34 22.17 12.69
N TYR A 84 8.20 22.87 12.62
CA TYR A 84 6.90 22.31 13.01
C TYR A 84 6.52 21.10 12.16
N GLN A 85 6.72 21.19 10.85
CA GLN A 85 6.52 20.06 9.95
C GLN A 85 7.44 18.89 10.35
N HIS A 86 8.70 19.16 10.70
CA HIS A 86 9.64 18.13 11.13
C HIS A 86 9.20 17.45 12.42
N ILE A 87 8.81 18.22 13.44
CA ILE A 87 8.31 17.73 14.72
C ILE A 87 7.07 16.85 14.49
N ASP A 88 6.13 17.29 13.67
CA ASP A 88 4.89 16.55 13.38
C ASP A 88 5.14 15.24 12.62
N ASN A 89 6.08 15.27 11.69
CA ASN A 89 6.50 14.09 10.96
C ASN A 89 7.17 13.05 11.88
N VAL A 90 8.01 13.49 12.82
CA VAL A 90 8.64 12.60 13.80
C VAL A 90 7.61 12.05 14.79
N ALA A 91 6.68 12.90 15.25
CA ALA A 91 5.60 12.50 16.14
C ALA A 91 4.67 11.46 15.52
N SER A 92 4.26 11.68 14.27
CA SER A 92 3.40 10.75 13.53
C SER A 92 4.10 9.42 13.25
N ALA A 93 5.40 9.43 12.93
CA ALA A 93 6.21 8.21 12.80
C ALA A 93 6.26 7.41 14.11
N ALA A 94 6.53 8.08 15.24
CA ALA A 94 6.56 7.45 16.56
C ALA A 94 5.19 6.90 16.98
N GLN A 95 4.11 7.62 16.66
CA GLN A 95 2.75 7.19 16.92
C GLN A 95 2.40 5.93 16.10
N LEU A 96 2.75 5.89 14.81
CA LEU A 96 2.49 4.73 13.96
C LEU A 96 3.31 3.52 14.40
N GLU A 97 4.56 3.71 14.86
CA GLU A 97 5.37 2.64 15.42
C GLU A 97 4.72 1.96 16.64
N GLN A 98 4.06 2.74 17.50
CA GLN A 98 3.41 2.23 18.72
C GLN A 98 1.99 1.70 18.48
N SER A 99 1.41 2.02 17.33
CA SER A 99 0.07 1.59 16.90
C SER A 99 -0.05 0.06 16.76
N TRP A 100 -1.28 -0.45 16.69
CA TRP A 100 -1.52 -1.87 16.41
C TRP A 100 -0.97 -2.29 15.05
N LEU A 101 -0.99 -1.41 14.04
CA LEU A 101 -0.40 -1.65 12.74
C LEU A 101 1.13 -1.80 12.84
N GLY A 102 1.78 -0.89 13.57
CA GLY A 102 3.24 -0.96 13.81
C GLY A 102 3.64 -2.22 14.57
N ARG A 103 2.87 -2.59 15.60
CA ARG A 103 3.05 -3.85 16.33
C ARG A 103 2.84 -5.07 15.43
N ALA A 104 1.80 -5.08 14.60
CA ALA A 104 1.56 -6.15 13.64
C ALA A 104 2.74 -6.31 12.68
N GLY A 105 3.28 -5.19 12.18
CA GLY A 105 4.50 -5.18 11.36
C GLY A 105 5.70 -5.84 12.07
N LYS A 106 5.96 -5.48 13.33
CA LYS A 106 7.04 -6.07 14.15
C LYS A 106 6.80 -7.55 14.47
N THR A 107 5.55 -7.97 14.65
CA THR A 107 5.24 -9.40 14.88
C THR A 107 5.42 -10.26 13.63
N ILE A 108 5.24 -9.66 12.45
CA ILE A 108 5.33 -10.33 11.15
C ILE A 108 6.75 -10.22 10.56
N GLU A 109 7.52 -9.23 10.97
CA GLU A 109 8.93 -9.02 10.61
C GLU A 109 9.78 -10.30 10.54
N PRO A 110 9.80 -11.21 11.53
CA PRO A 110 10.66 -12.40 11.46
C PRO A 110 10.38 -13.30 10.24
N LEU A 111 9.14 -13.29 9.72
CA LEU A 111 8.79 -14.04 8.52
C LEU A 111 9.35 -13.39 7.25
N PHE A 112 9.48 -12.06 7.22
CA PHE A 112 9.94 -11.30 6.05
C PHE A 112 11.40 -10.84 6.14
N LYS A 113 12.03 -11.00 7.30
CA LYS A 113 13.47 -10.75 7.50
C LYS A 113 14.36 -11.49 6.48
N PRO A 114 14.08 -12.75 6.07
CA PRO A 114 14.85 -13.42 5.02
C PRO A 114 14.77 -12.75 3.64
N LEU A 115 13.79 -11.86 3.41
CA LEU A 115 13.64 -11.08 2.18
C LEU A 115 14.33 -9.71 2.27
N GLY A 116 14.98 -9.42 3.40
CA GLY A 116 15.60 -8.12 3.69
C GLY A 116 14.61 -7.03 4.10
N TRP A 117 13.38 -7.39 4.48
CA TRP A 117 12.36 -6.41 4.87
C TRP A 117 12.45 -6.10 6.36
N ASP A 118 12.27 -4.82 6.69
CA ASP A 118 12.11 -4.38 8.07
C ASP A 118 10.63 -4.42 8.49
N TRP A 119 10.38 -4.16 9.78
CA TRP A 119 9.02 -4.04 10.29
C TRP A 119 8.23 -2.90 9.62
N ARG A 120 8.89 -1.84 9.13
CA ARG A 120 8.25 -0.67 8.49
C ARG A 120 7.65 -1.04 7.14
N VAL A 121 8.42 -1.73 6.30
CA VAL A 121 7.97 -2.29 5.02
C VAL A 121 6.87 -3.31 5.28
N SER A 122 7.05 -4.18 6.27
CA SER A 122 6.04 -5.18 6.64
C SER A 122 4.71 -4.52 7.08
N ALA A 123 4.77 -3.48 7.91
CA ALA A 123 3.61 -2.69 8.33
C ALA A 123 2.93 -1.99 7.13
N ALA A 124 3.72 -1.42 6.21
CA ALA A 124 3.20 -0.78 5.01
C ALA A 124 2.50 -1.77 4.07
N VAL A 125 3.05 -2.98 3.92
CA VAL A 125 2.43 -4.08 3.15
C VAL A 125 1.09 -4.51 3.77
N ILE A 126 1.00 -4.57 5.10
CA ILE A 126 -0.25 -4.87 5.81
C ILE A 126 -1.27 -3.74 5.63
N ALA A 127 -0.82 -2.48 5.70
CA ALA A 127 -1.69 -1.33 5.47
C ALA A 127 -2.17 -1.21 4.01
N GLY A 128 -1.46 -1.81 3.06
CA GLY A 128 -1.79 -1.82 1.63
C GLY A 128 -2.89 -2.80 1.20
N PHE A 129 -3.46 -3.60 2.11
CA PHE A 129 -4.56 -4.54 1.80
C PHE A 129 -5.85 -3.90 1.25
N PRO A 130 -6.32 -2.72 1.73
CA PRO A 130 -7.45 -2.04 1.13
C PRO A 130 -7.14 -1.54 -0.29
N ALA A 131 -5.96 -0.93 -0.48
CA ALA A 131 -5.49 -0.37 -1.74
C ALA A 131 -3.95 -0.34 -1.79
N ARG A 132 -3.36 -0.73 -2.93
CA ARG A 132 -1.91 -0.88 -3.09
C ARG A 132 -1.15 0.45 -2.97
N GLU A 133 -1.82 1.54 -3.29
CA GLU A 133 -1.28 2.91 -3.26
C GLU A 133 -1.09 3.41 -1.83
N VAL A 134 -1.86 2.89 -0.86
CA VAL A 134 -1.80 3.26 0.57
C VAL A 134 -0.43 2.96 1.19
N VAL A 135 0.31 2.02 0.60
CA VAL A 135 1.66 1.66 1.00
C VAL A 135 2.59 2.87 0.98
N ILE A 136 2.44 3.77 0.00
CA ILE A 136 3.30 4.95 -0.13
C ILE A 136 3.02 5.94 0.99
N ALA A 137 1.76 6.17 1.34
CA ALA A 137 1.37 7.02 2.46
C ALA A 137 1.87 6.46 3.80
N VAL A 138 1.72 5.14 4.02
CA VAL A 138 2.25 4.50 5.24
C VAL A 138 3.78 4.55 5.30
N LEU A 139 4.49 4.37 4.19
CA LEU A 139 5.94 4.57 4.17
C LEU A 139 6.32 6.04 4.44
N GLY A 140 5.59 7.00 3.88
CA GLY A 140 5.83 8.43 4.11
C GLY A 140 5.70 8.83 5.58
N THR A 141 4.66 8.32 6.25
CA THR A 141 4.44 8.55 7.69
C THR A 141 5.46 7.82 8.55
N VAL A 142 5.73 6.53 8.31
CA VAL A 142 6.66 5.73 9.13
C VAL A 142 8.12 6.19 9.02
N TYR A 143 8.52 6.74 7.87
CA TYR A 143 9.88 7.29 7.68
C TYR A 143 10.00 8.79 8.03
N ALA A 144 9.00 9.36 8.73
CA ALA A 144 8.97 10.76 9.16
C ALA A 144 9.17 11.76 7.99
N VAL A 145 8.59 11.44 6.83
CA VAL A 145 8.60 12.32 5.65
C VAL A 145 7.30 13.13 5.59
N GLY A 146 6.20 12.57 6.11
CA GLY A 146 4.87 13.19 6.12
C GLY A 146 3.98 12.70 4.98
N ASP A 147 2.66 12.87 5.12
CA ASP A 147 1.65 12.41 4.15
C ASP A 147 1.60 13.26 2.87
N GLU A 148 2.09 14.52 2.91
CA GLU A 148 2.07 15.47 1.79
C GLU A 148 3.43 15.60 1.06
N ALA A 149 4.38 14.72 1.37
CA ALA A 149 5.75 14.89 0.90
C ALA A 149 5.92 14.53 -0.58
N ASP A 150 6.71 15.33 -1.31
CA ASP A 150 7.05 15.06 -2.70
C ASP A 150 7.82 13.74 -2.85
N VAL A 151 7.59 13.03 -3.96
CA VAL A 151 8.18 11.71 -4.27
C VAL A 151 9.71 11.76 -4.16
N GLY A 152 10.34 12.89 -4.48
CA GLY A 152 11.78 13.10 -4.34
C GLY A 152 12.29 13.03 -2.90
N THR A 153 11.55 13.63 -1.95
CA THR A 153 11.90 13.65 -0.52
C THR A 153 11.75 12.29 0.13
N LEU A 154 10.72 11.52 -0.25
CA LEU A 154 10.55 10.15 0.20
C LEU A 154 11.65 9.24 -0.37
N SER A 155 11.97 9.36 -1.66
CA SER A 155 13.03 8.57 -2.31
C SER A 155 14.40 8.75 -1.65
N SER A 156 14.76 9.98 -1.29
CA SER A 156 16.04 10.25 -0.60
C SER A 156 16.08 9.64 0.80
N ARG A 157 14.98 9.74 1.56
CA ARG A 157 14.84 9.15 2.91
C ARG A 157 14.89 7.63 2.88
N LEU A 158 14.20 6.99 1.93
CA LEU A 158 14.26 5.53 1.77
C LEU A 158 15.68 5.06 1.42
N LYS A 159 16.40 5.77 0.55
CA LYS A 159 17.80 5.44 0.20
C LYS A 159 18.78 5.61 1.38
N ALA A 160 18.50 6.54 2.28
CA ALA A 160 19.32 6.81 3.46
C ALA A 160 19.00 5.87 4.64
N SER A 161 17.86 5.16 4.60
CA SER A 161 17.44 4.30 5.70
C SER A 161 18.35 3.09 5.88
N THR A 162 18.71 2.84 7.13
CA THR A 162 19.62 1.76 7.55
C THR A 162 18.98 0.93 8.66
N TRP A 163 19.36 -0.34 8.70
CA TRP A 163 19.09 -1.25 9.80
C TRP A 163 19.89 -0.84 11.04
N ALA A 164 19.52 -1.40 12.20
CA ALA A 164 20.29 -1.26 13.44
C ALA A 164 21.76 -1.70 13.29
N ASP A 165 22.02 -2.62 12.36
CA ASP A 165 23.35 -3.14 12.03
C ASP A 165 24.12 -2.24 11.04
N GLY A 166 23.54 -1.12 10.60
CA GLY A 166 24.15 -0.16 9.67
C GLY A 166 24.02 -0.48 8.18
N SER A 167 23.54 -1.68 7.81
CA SER A 167 23.25 -2.02 6.42
C SER A 167 22.03 -1.26 5.87
N LYS A 168 22.02 -0.90 4.59
CA LYS A 168 20.86 -0.22 3.96
C LYS A 168 19.63 -1.14 3.95
N VAL A 169 18.45 -0.59 4.26
CA VAL A 169 17.18 -1.34 4.20
C VAL A 169 16.79 -1.58 2.73
N PHE A 170 16.80 -0.52 1.91
CA PHE A 170 16.43 -0.59 0.50
C PHE A 170 17.64 -0.86 -0.39
N THR A 171 18.04 -2.13 -0.48
CA THR A 171 19.00 -2.60 -1.47
C THR A 171 18.30 -2.90 -2.81
N LEU A 172 19.05 -2.88 -3.92
CA LEU A 172 18.50 -3.25 -5.22
C LEU A 172 17.81 -4.63 -5.23
N PRO A 173 18.40 -5.72 -4.69
CA PRO A 173 17.72 -7.02 -4.64
C PRO A 173 16.45 -7.01 -3.79
N MET A 174 16.44 -6.28 -2.67
CA MET A 174 15.26 -6.13 -1.83
C MET A 174 14.12 -5.42 -2.58
N VAL A 175 14.42 -4.33 -3.29
CA VAL A 175 13.42 -3.56 -4.05
C VAL A 175 12.86 -4.39 -5.20
N ILE A 176 13.70 -5.12 -5.93
CA ILE A 176 13.25 -6.05 -6.98
C ILE A 176 12.35 -7.15 -6.39
N GLY A 177 12.74 -7.72 -5.24
CA GLY A 177 11.92 -8.69 -4.53
C GLY A 177 10.56 -8.11 -4.10
N LEU A 178 10.54 -6.87 -3.60
CA LEU A 178 9.31 -6.16 -3.24
C LEU A 178 8.39 -5.96 -4.46
N LEU A 179 8.94 -5.59 -5.62
CA LEU A 179 8.19 -5.45 -6.87
C LEU A 179 7.59 -6.78 -7.33
N ILE A 180 8.37 -7.87 -7.29
CA ILE A 180 7.88 -9.23 -7.63
C ILE A 180 6.76 -9.64 -6.67
N PHE A 181 6.93 -9.38 -5.37
CA PHE A 181 5.90 -9.65 -4.39
C PHE A 181 4.61 -8.90 -4.72
N TYR A 182 4.64 -7.59 -4.95
CA TYR A 182 3.45 -6.81 -5.28
C TYR A 182 2.81 -7.20 -6.62
N ALA A 183 3.62 -7.61 -7.60
CA ALA A 183 3.12 -8.06 -8.89
C ALA A 183 2.34 -9.38 -8.76
N CYS A 184 2.84 -10.33 -7.98
CA CYS A 184 2.25 -11.66 -7.82
C CYS A 184 1.23 -11.77 -6.69
N CYS A 185 1.33 -10.96 -5.64
CA CYS A 185 0.52 -11.10 -4.44
C CYS A 185 -0.90 -10.55 -4.61
N LEU A 186 -1.89 -11.35 -4.22
CA LEU A 186 -3.30 -11.00 -4.27
C LEU A 186 -3.72 -10.33 -2.94
N GLN A 187 -3.46 -9.03 -2.79
CA GLN A 187 -3.73 -8.30 -1.54
C GLN A 187 -5.05 -7.53 -1.52
N CYS A 188 -5.74 -7.41 -2.65
CA CYS A 188 -6.93 -6.59 -2.75
C CYS A 188 -8.14 -7.28 -2.10
N ALA A 189 -8.63 -6.75 -0.97
CA ALA A 189 -9.80 -7.30 -0.29
C ALA A 189 -11.06 -7.36 -1.17
N ALA A 190 -11.20 -6.40 -2.11
CA ALA A 190 -12.33 -6.37 -3.05
C ALA A 190 -12.32 -7.57 -4.00
N THR A 191 -11.14 -8.02 -4.46
CA THR A 191 -11.06 -9.20 -5.35
C THR A 191 -11.44 -10.47 -4.59
N LEU A 192 -10.97 -10.64 -3.35
CA LEU A 192 -11.36 -11.75 -2.49
C LEU A 192 -12.86 -11.77 -2.20
N ALA A 193 -13.46 -10.60 -1.96
CA ALA A 193 -14.90 -10.48 -1.73
C ALA A 193 -15.72 -10.88 -2.97
N VAL A 194 -15.26 -10.52 -4.18
CA VAL A 194 -15.91 -10.94 -5.42
C VAL A 194 -15.75 -12.45 -5.64
N ILE A 195 -14.55 -13.02 -5.46
CA ILE A 195 -14.31 -14.46 -5.58
C ILE A 195 -15.24 -15.22 -4.63
N ARG A 196 -15.34 -14.79 -3.37
CA ARG A 196 -16.25 -15.38 -2.38
C ARG A 196 -17.71 -15.33 -2.85
N ARG A 197 -18.13 -14.21 -3.44
CA ARG A 197 -19.52 -14.01 -3.89
C ARG A 197 -19.88 -14.90 -5.07
N GLU A 198 -18.96 -15.10 -6.01
CA GLU A 198 -19.17 -15.94 -7.19
C GLU A 198 -19.05 -17.44 -6.88
N THR A 199 -18.11 -17.82 -6.00
CA THR A 199 -17.88 -19.22 -5.63
C THR A 199 -18.70 -19.71 -4.43
N ASN A 200 -19.48 -18.80 -3.83
CA ASN A 200 -20.31 -19.02 -2.64
C ASN A 200 -19.60 -19.79 -1.50
N SER A 201 -18.28 -19.68 -1.39
CA SER A 201 -17.48 -20.41 -0.40
C SER A 201 -16.18 -19.66 -0.06
N TRP A 202 -15.68 -19.86 1.16
CA TRP A 202 -14.40 -19.28 1.61
C TRP A 202 -13.16 -20.08 1.20
N ARG A 203 -13.36 -21.32 0.72
CA ARG A 203 -12.25 -22.20 0.34
C ARG A 203 -11.43 -21.62 -0.82
N TRP A 204 -12.12 -21.16 -1.87
CA TRP A 204 -11.49 -20.58 -3.05
C TRP A 204 -10.77 -19.25 -2.80
N PRO A 205 -11.34 -18.24 -2.13
CA PRO A 205 -10.62 -17.00 -1.87
C PRO A 205 -9.40 -17.21 -0.97
N ILE A 206 -9.49 -18.06 0.07
CA ILE A 206 -8.33 -18.37 0.93
C ILE A 206 -7.26 -19.12 0.14
N PHE A 207 -7.64 -20.11 -0.66
CA PHE A 207 -6.69 -20.83 -1.51
C PHE A 207 -5.98 -19.89 -2.49
N ALA A 208 -6.72 -19.04 -3.20
CA ALA A 208 -6.17 -18.07 -4.13
C ALA A 208 -5.23 -17.07 -3.45
N TRP A 209 -5.62 -16.58 -2.26
CA TRP A 209 -4.79 -15.69 -1.45
C TRP A 209 -3.47 -16.37 -1.06
N VAL A 210 -3.54 -17.54 -0.41
CA VAL A 210 -2.34 -18.28 0.04
C VAL A 210 -1.45 -18.63 -1.15
N TYR A 211 -2.01 -19.20 -2.22
CA TYR A 211 -1.25 -19.60 -3.39
C TYR A 211 -0.47 -18.43 -4.02
N MET A 212 -1.15 -17.32 -4.29
CA MET A 212 -0.53 -16.15 -4.92
C MET A 212 0.47 -15.45 -4.00
N THR A 213 0.17 -15.35 -2.70
CA THR A 213 1.10 -14.79 -1.71
C THR A 213 2.32 -15.67 -1.53
N THR A 214 2.18 -17.00 -1.52
CA THR A 214 3.31 -17.93 -1.45
C THR A 214 4.20 -17.80 -2.68
N ILE A 215 3.63 -17.72 -3.89
CA ILE A 215 4.42 -17.50 -5.11
C ILE A 215 5.17 -16.17 -5.05
N GLY A 216 4.49 -15.09 -4.66
CA GLY A 216 5.12 -13.78 -4.51
C GLY A 216 6.24 -13.79 -3.47
N TYR A 217 6.03 -14.45 -2.33
CA TYR A 217 7.02 -14.58 -1.27
C TYR A 217 8.26 -15.36 -1.74
N VAL A 218 8.06 -16.51 -2.39
CA VAL A 218 9.16 -17.32 -2.92
C VAL A 218 9.91 -16.56 -4.02
N GLY A 219 9.21 -15.87 -4.92
CA GLY A 219 9.82 -15.04 -5.94
C GLY A 219 10.68 -13.91 -5.35
N ALA A 220 10.19 -13.25 -4.30
CA ALA A 220 10.92 -12.21 -3.60
C ALA A 220 12.13 -12.76 -2.82
N LEU A 221 11.99 -13.93 -2.18
CA LEU A 221 13.07 -14.64 -1.51
C LEU A 221 14.19 -15.01 -2.49
N LEU A 222 13.83 -15.57 -3.65
CA LEU A 222 14.80 -15.92 -4.70
C LEU A 222 15.51 -14.68 -5.24
N ALA A 223 14.77 -13.59 -5.50
CA ALA A 223 15.37 -12.35 -5.96
C ALA A 223 16.34 -11.76 -4.93
N PHE A 224 15.99 -11.82 -3.64
CA PHE A 224 16.86 -11.34 -2.57
C PHE A 224 18.13 -12.20 -2.45
N GLN A 225 17.97 -13.52 -2.35
CA GLN A 225 19.11 -14.44 -2.20
C GLN A 225 20.04 -14.40 -3.41
N LEU A 226 19.50 -14.44 -4.63
CA LEU A 226 20.30 -14.41 -5.86
C LEU A 226 20.99 -13.07 -6.10
N GLY A 227 20.37 -11.96 -5.71
CA GLY A 227 20.98 -10.63 -5.87
C GLY A 227 21.85 -10.20 -4.68
N SER A 228 21.83 -10.96 -3.59
CA SER A 228 22.74 -10.80 -2.44
C SER A 228 23.97 -11.71 -2.49
N ALA A 229 23.95 -12.72 -3.38
CA ALA A 229 25.07 -13.59 -3.70
C ALA A 229 26.03 -12.92 -4.69
#